data_AF-A0A2S3QZM7-F1
#
_entry.id   AF-A0A2S3QZM7-F1
#
_cell.length_a   1.000
_cell.length_b   1.000
_cell.length_c   1.000
_cell.angle_alpha   90.00
_cell.angle_beta   90.00
_cell.angle_gamma   90.00
#
_symmetry.space_group_name_H-M   'P 1'
#
loop_
_entity.id
_entity.type
_entity.pdbx_description
1 polymer ?
#
loop_
_entity_poly.entity_id
_entity_poly.type
_entity_poly.pdbx_seq_one_letter_code
_entity_poly.pdbx_strand_id
1 'polypeptide(L)' 'MLLPDNIHPDNSVYYNGAIVLKILQEYKKVELLELYEKVREVKTISFPLFILCLDWLYLIDVAVLNSGDVELCL' A
#
# COMPACT_ATOMS: atom_id res chain seq x y z
N MET A 1 -7.94 4.03 14.40
CA MET A 1 -9.19 4.80 14.18
C MET A 1 -10.29 3.80 13.87
N LEU A 2 -11.41 3.84 14.60
CA LEU A 2 -12.56 2.97 14.32
C LEU A 2 -13.24 3.49 13.04
N LEU A 3 -13.38 2.63 12.03
CA LEU A 3 -14.11 2.96 10.81
C LEU A 3 -15.61 2.92 11.13
N PRO A 4 -16.41 3.95 10.81
CA PRO A 4 -17.87 3.89 10.99
C PRO A 4 -18.49 2.73 10.21
N ASP A 5 -19.55 2.15 10.76
CA ASP A 5 -20.19 0.90 10.29
C ASP A 5 -20.66 0.91 8.82
N ASN A 6 -20.79 2.09 8.21
CA ASN A 6 -21.22 2.26 6.82
C ASN A 6 -20.06 2.51 5.83
N ILE A 7 -18.81 2.34 6.25
CA ILE A 7 -17.68 2.45 5.31
C ILE A 7 -17.60 1.17 4.50
N HIS A 8 -17.78 1.28 3.18
CA HIS A 8 -17.36 0.26 2.23
C HIS A 8 -15.83 0.11 2.33
N PRO A 9 -15.31 -0.97 2.94
CA PRO A 9 -13.90 -1.07 3.33
C PRO A 9 -12.97 -0.95 2.11
N ASP A 10 -13.45 -1.41 0.97
CA ASP A 10 -12.79 -1.37 -0.33
C ASP A 10 -12.33 0.01 -0.79
N ASN A 11 -12.95 1.08 -0.30
CA ASN A 11 -12.60 2.46 -0.65
C ASN A 11 -11.70 3.13 0.41
N SER A 12 -11.41 2.46 1.52
CA SER A 12 -10.59 3.01 2.59
C SER A 12 -9.10 2.87 2.29
N VAL A 13 -8.31 3.88 2.67
CA VAL A 13 -6.83 3.82 2.59
C VAL A 13 -6.28 2.68 3.45
N TYR A 14 -6.93 2.35 4.56
CA TYR A 14 -6.50 1.27 5.44
C TYR A 14 -6.59 -0.10 4.77
N TYR A 15 -7.70 -0.39 4.11
CA TYR A 15 -7.88 -1.67 3.42
C TYR A 15 -6.97 -1.78 2.19
N ASN A 16 -6.92 -0.72 1.38
CA ASN A 16 -6.05 -0.69 0.20
C ASN A 16 -4.56 -0.76 0.62
N GLY A 17 -4.18 -0.03 1.68
CA GLY A 17 -2.84 -0.05 2.26
C GLY A 17 -2.46 -1.42 2.83
N ALA A 18 -3.42 -2.15 3.43
CA ALA A 18 -3.18 -3.52 3.87
C ALA A 18 -2.89 -4.48 2.69
N ILE A 19 -3.51 -4.27 1.53
CA ILE A 19 -3.22 -5.05 0.31
C ILE A 19 -1.81 -4.73 -0.20
N VAL A 20 -1.43 -3.45 -0.25
CA VAL A 20 -0.07 -3.02 -0.61
C VAL A 20 0.96 -3.64 0.35
N LEU A 21 0.70 -3.54 1.66
CA LEU A 21 1.55 -4.12 2.69
C LEU A 21 1.69 -5.64 2.55
N LYS A 22 0.61 -6.36 2.23
CA LYS A 22 0.66 -7.82 2.05
C LYS A 22 1.65 -8.21 0.95
N ILE A 23 1.63 -7.50 -0.18
CA ILE A 23 2.56 -7.74 -1.29
C ILE A 23 3.98 -7.35 -0.86
N LEU A 24 4.15 -6.20 -0.19
CA LEU A 24 5.46 -5.78 0.30
C LEU A 24 6.04 -6.75 1.34
N GLN A 25 5.20 -7.41 2.16
CA GLN A 25 5.63 -8.42 3.12
C GLN A 25 6.15 -9.70 2.45
N GLU A 26 5.67 -10.03 1.24
CA GLU A 26 6.12 -11.17 0.45
C GLU A 26 7.49 -10.91 -0.18
N TYR A 27 7.65 -9.75 -0.82
CA TYR A 27 8.87 -9.43 -1.58
C TYR A 27 9.93 -8.65 -0.79
N LYS A 28 9.55 -8.04 0.34
CA LYS A 28 10.36 -7.16 1.22
C LYS A 28 10.83 -5.85 0.61
N LYS A 29 11.15 -5.85 -0.68
CA LYS A 29 11.65 -4.73 -1.45
C LYS A 29 11.19 -4.87 -2.89
N VAL A 30 10.54 -3.85 -3.44
CA VAL A 30 9.99 -3.88 -4.81
C VAL A 30 10.10 -2.48 -5.42
N GLU A 31 10.46 -2.39 -6.69
CA GLU A 31 10.43 -1.12 -7.44
C GLU A 31 9.00 -0.55 -7.44
N LEU A 32 8.87 0.78 -7.36
CA LEU A 32 7.58 1.47 -7.16
C LEU A 32 6.51 1.10 -8.19
N LEU A 33 6.85 1.11 -9.49
CA LEU A 33 5.91 0.78 -10.56
C LEU A 33 5.64 -0.72 -10.63
N GLU A 34 6.64 -1.56 -10.37
CA GLU A 34 6.44 -3.00 -10.24
C GLU A 34 5.49 -3.33 -9.09
N LEU A 35 5.63 -2.67 -7.93
CA LEU A 35 4.74 -2.81 -6.79
C LEU A 35 3.31 -2.41 -7.16
N TYR A 36 3.15 -1.30 -7.88
CA TYR A 36 1.84 -0.87 -8.37
C TYR A 36 1.18 -1.93 -9.27
N GLU A 37 1.92 -2.48 -10.24
CA GLU A 37 1.39 -3.51 -11.13
C GLU A 37 1.03 -4.79 -10.37
N LYS A 38 1.87 -5.25 -9.43
CA LYS A 38 1.54 -6.39 -8.55
C LYS A 38 0.27 -6.14 -7.72
N VAL A 39 0.07 -4.94 -7.21
CA VAL A 39 -1.15 -4.58 -6.46
C VAL A 39 -2.37 -4.66 -7.38
N ARG A 40 -2.25 -4.20 -8.64
CA ARG A 40 -3.33 -4.24 -9.63
C ARG A 40 -3.75 -5.64 -10.05
N GLU A 41 -2.86 -6.63 -9.96
CA GLU A 41 -3.19 -8.04 -10.16
C GLU A 41 -4.16 -8.56 -9.09
N VAL A 42 -4.12 -7.99 -7.87
CA VAL A 42 -4.96 -8.41 -6.73
C VAL A 42 -6.22 -7.55 -6.61
N LYS A 43 -6.10 -6.23 -6.82
CA LYS A 43 -7.22 -5.28 -6.69
C LYS A 43 -7.08 -4.13 -7.66
N THR A 44 -8.17 -3.80 -8.35
CA THR A 44 -8.25 -2.57 -9.15
C THR A 44 -8.11 -1.35 -8.25
N ILE A 45 -7.02 -0.61 -8.43
CA ILE A 45 -6.69 0.61 -7.68
C ILE A 45 -6.18 1.66 -8.68
N SER A 46 -6.47 2.93 -8.42
CA SER A 46 -5.87 4.02 -9.19
C SER A 46 -4.47 4.34 -8.67
N PHE A 47 -3.59 4.82 -9.54
CA PHE A 47 -2.24 5.22 -9.13
C PHE A 47 -2.24 6.25 -7.98
N PRO A 48 -3.11 7.29 -7.97
CA PRO A 48 -3.17 8.22 -6.83
C PRO A 48 -3.57 7.56 -5.51
N LEU A 49 -4.51 6.60 -5.53
CA LEU A 49 -4.90 5.88 -4.31
C LEU A 49 -3.78 4.94 -3.84
N PHE A 50 -3.02 4.34 -4.76
CA PHE A 50 -1.83 3.57 -4.45
C PHE A 50 -0.74 4.43 -3.77
N ILE A 51 -0.44 5.62 -4.31
CA ILE A 51 0.50 6.57 -3.68
C ILE A 51 0.02 6.96 -2.29
N LEU A 52 -1.28 7.25 -2.12
CA LEU A 52 -1.86 7.57 -0.81
C LEU A 52 -1.71 6.41 0.20
N CYS A 53 -1.74 5.16 -0.27
CA CYS A 53 -1.45 4.00 0.58
C CYS A 53 0.02 3.97 1.01
N LEU A 54 0.96 4.27 0.10
CA LEU A 54 2.38 4.35 0.43
C LEU A 54 2.68 5.50 1.40
N ASP A 55 2.08 6.67 1.20
CA ASP A 55 2.18 7.80 2.14
C ASP A 55 1.70 7.38 3.52
N TRP A 56 0.58 6.67 3.60
CA TRP A 56 0.06 6.18 4.87
C TRP A 56 1.01 5.15 5.52
N LEU A 57 1.55 4.20 4.76
CA LEU A 57 2.52 3.21 5.27
C LEU A 57 3.83 3.86 5.74
N TYR A 58 4.27 4.92 5.06
CA TYR A 58 5.42 5.73 5.48
C TYR A 58 5.16 6.46 6.80
N LEU A 59 3.99 7.11 6.93
CA LEU A 59 3.62 7.84 8.15
C LEU A 59 3.54 6.96 9.41
N ILE A 60 3.38 5.65 9.25
CA ILE A 60 3.33 4.69 10.35
C ILE A 60 4.61 3.84 10.47
N ASP A 61 5.70 4.27 9.81
CA ASP A 61 7.02 3.62 9.82
C ASP A 61 7.01 2.14 9.35
N VAL A 62 6.08 1.77 8.45
CA VAL A 62 5.95 0.41 7.93
C VAL A 62 6.68 0.20 6.60
N ALA A 63 6.75 1.24 5.77
CA ALA A 63 7.43 1.18 4.48
C ALA A 63 8.14 2.49 4.15
N VAL A 64 9.25 2.40 3.42
CA VAL A 64 10.05 3.56 3.01
C VAL A 64 10.37 3.49 1.52
N LEU A 65 10.37 4.64 0.83
CA LEU A 65 10.82 4.74 -0.55
C LEU A 65 12.31 5.11 -0.56
N ASN A 66 13.15 4.18 -1.01
CA ASN A 66 14.59 4.32 -1.13
C ASN A 66 15.03 4.08 -2.57
N SER A 67 15.58 5.10 -3.22
CA SER A 67 16.18 4.98 -4.55
C SER A 67 15.26 4.36 -5.63
N GLY A 68 13.94 4.60 -5.53
CA GLY A 68 12.94 4.06 -6.46
C GLY A 68 12.30 2.75 -6.01
N ASP A 69 12.83 2.11 -4.97
CA ASP A 69 12.27 0.90 -4.38
C ASP A 69 11.48 1.22 -3.11
N VAL A 70 10.31 0.59 -2.96
CA VAL A 70 9.60 0.56 -1.69
C VAL A 70 10.13 -0.62 -0.89
N GLU A 71 10.59 -0.35 0.32
CA GLU A 71 11.19 -1.30 1.24
C GLU A 71 10.33 -1.42 2.51
N LEU A 72 10.10 -2.66 2.96
CA LEU A 72 9.45 -2.93 4.25
C LEU A 72 10.41 -2.55 5.38
N CYS A 73 9.93 -1.74 6.33
CA CYS A 73 10.66 -1.43 7.56
C CYS A 73 10.62 -2.62 8.53
N LEU A 74 11.69 -2.80 9.32
CA LEU A 74 11.84 -3.88 10.32
C LEU A 74 11.30 -3.46 11.69
#